data_AF-A0A2V8EWZ6-F1
#
_entry.id   AF-A0A2V8EWZ6-F1
#
_cell.length_a   1.000
_cell.length_b   1.000
_cell.length_c   1.000
_cell.angle_alpha   90.00
_cell.angle_beta   90.00
_cell.angle_gamma   90.00
#
_symmetry.space_group_name_H-M   'P 1'
#
loop_
_entity.id
_entity.type
_entity.pdbx_description
1 polymer ?
#
loop_
_entity_poly.entity_id
_entity_poly.type
_entity_poly.pdbx_seq_one_letter_code
_entity_poly.pdbx_strand_id
1 'polypeptide(L)' 'AHKTELPAEKRKVAEPAIAKLVRSAYMLDAFGDLGNKQQITEAYAIFLAASKDIQAAFPAQP' A
#
# COMPACT_ATOMS: atom_id res chain seq x y z
N ALA A 1 -15.80 0.15 8.63
CA ALA A 1 -15.60 1.30 9.54
C ALA A 1 -14.13 1.73 9.47
N HIS A 2 -13.76 2.95 9.87
CA HIS A 2 -12.50 3.71 9.62
C HIS A 2 -12.53 4.76 8.47
N LYS A 3 -13.48 4.67 7.52
CA LYS A 3 -13.60 5.67 6.43
C LYS A 3 -13.87 7.11 6.89
N THR A 4 -14.48 7.27 8.07
CA THR A 4 -14.84 8.58 8.66
C THR A 4 -13.75 9.16 9.56
N GLU A 5 -12.70 8.41 9.88
CA GLU A 5 -11.63 8.87 10.77
C GLU A 5 -10.60 9.76 10.06
N LEU A 6 -10.59 9.74 8.73
CA LEU A 6 -9.70 10.59 7.93
C LEU A 6 -10.44 11.86 7.47
N PRO A 7 -9.86 13.05 7.69
CA PRO A 7 -10.26 14.28 7.01
C PRO A 7 -10.22 14.09 5.48
N ALA A 8 -11.05 14.84 4.75
CA ALA A 8 -11.15 14.71 3.29
C ALA A 8 -9.80 14.87 2.56
N GLU A 9 -8.92 15.74 3.07
CA GLU A 9 -7.56 15.94 2.54
C GLU A 9 -6.69 14.70 2.69
N LYS A 10 -6.77 14.02 3.83
CA LYS A 10 -6.02 12.78 4.08
C LYS A 10 -6.57 11.60 3.28
N ARG A 11 -7.88 11.56 3.01
CA ARG A 11 -8.49 10.55 2.12
C ARG A 11 -7.96 10.63 0.69
N LYS A 12 -7.78 11.83 0.15
CA LYS A 12 -7.19 12.04 -1.20
C LYS A 12 -5.78 11.44 -1.33
N VAL A 13 -5.05 11.29 -0.23
CA VAL A 13 -3.73 10.65 -0.19
C VAL A 13 -3.85 9.14 0.09
N ALA A 14 -4.69 8.76 1.05
CA ALA A 14 -4.85 7.37 1.47
C ALA A 14 -5.47 6.48 0.39
N GLU A 15 -6.51 6.95 -0.32
CA GLU A 15 -7.22 6.15 -1.33
C GLU A 15 -6.31 5.65 -2.46
N PRO A 16 -5.50 6.49 -3.15
CA PRO A 16 -4.57 5.99 -4.16
C PRO A 16 -3.46 5.12 -3.56
N ALA A 17 -3.03 5.38 -2.32
CA ALA A 17 -2.03 4.56 -1.64
C ALA A 17 -2.57 3.15 -1.32
N ILE A 18 -3.81 3.03 -0.87
CA ILE A 18 -4.51 1.75 -0.66
C ILE A 18 -4.61 0.98 -1.97
N ALA A 19 -4.99 1.64 -3.08
CA ALA A 19 -5.06 0.99 -4.38
C ALA A 19 -3.68 0.47 -4.84
N LYS A 20 -2.61 1.24 -4.61
CA LYS A 20 -1.22 0.80 -4.88
C LYS A 20 -0.80 -0.38 -4.01
N LEU A 21 -1.15 -0.37 -2.72
CA LEU A 21 -0.85 -1.45 -1.78
C LEU A 21 -1.50 -2.77 -2.24
N VAL A 22 -2.79 -2.74 -2.54
CA VAL A 22 -3.53 -3.94 -2.98
C VAL A 22 -2.95 -4.48 -4.29
N ARG A 23 -2.66 -3.60 -5.25
CA ARG A 23 -2.08 -4.02 -6.54
C ARG A 23 -0.69 -4.63 -6.39
N SER A 24 0.18 -4.03 -5.56
CA SER A 24 1.52 -4.55 -5.32
C SER A 24 1.50 -5.88 -4.56
N ALA A 25 0.56 -6.07 -3.63
CA ALA A 25 0.33 -7.36 -2.98
C ALA A 25 -0.05 -8.46 -3.98
N TYR A 26 -0.97 -8.16 -4.91
CA TYR A 26 -1.32 -9.08 -5.99
C TYR A 26 -0.12 -9.41 -6.89
N MET A 27 0.72 -8.42 -7.21
CA MET A 27 1.93 -8.66 -8.01
C MET A 27 2.96 -9.51 -7.26
N LEU A 28 3.11 -9.33 -5.95
CA LEU A 28 3.99 -10.16 -5.13
C LEU A 28 3.60 -11.63 -5.15
N ASP A 29 2.30 -11.92 -5.03
CA ASP A 29 1.75 -13.27 -5.14
C ASP A 29 2.07 -13.87 -6.51
N ALA A 30 1.70 -13.18 -7.60
CA ALA A 30 1.94 -13.63 -8.97
C ALA A 30 3.43 -13.79 -9.31
N PHE A 31 4.31 -12.90 -8.83
CA PHE A 31 5.75 -13.00 -9.06
C PHE A 31 6.41 -14.06 -8.17
N GLY A 32 5.83 -14.33 -7.01
CA GLY A 32 6.21 -15.44 -6.14
C GLY A 32 6.06 -16.78 -6.87
N ASP A 33 4.91 -16.99 -7.51
CA ASP A 33 4.63 -18.19 -8.31
C ASP A 33 5.61 -18.39 -9.47
N LEU A 34 6.04 -17.28 -10.10
CA LEU A 34 7.00 -17.29 -11.21
C LEU A 34 8.46 -17.43 -10.75
N GLY A 35 8.75 -17.25 -9.46
CA GLY A 35 10.10 -17.28 -8.91
C GLY A 35 11.02 -16.13 -9.36
N ASN A 36 10.46 -15.03 -9.89
CA ASN A 36 11.24 -13.92 -10.42
C ASN A 36 11.66 -12.94 -9.32
N LYS A 37 12.85 -13.14 -8.75
CA LYS A 37 13.40 -12.34 -7.63
C LYS A 37 13.43 -10.83 -7.89
N GLN A 38 13.70 -10.41 -9.13
CA GLN A 38 13.77 -8.99 -9.46
C GLN A 38 12.39 -8.35 -9.35
N GLN A 39 11.39 -8.95 -10.00
CA GLN A 39 10.03 -8.46 -9.97
C GLN A 39 9.41 -8.52 -8.57
N ILE A 40 9.74 -9.56 -7.78
CA ILE A 40 9.36 -9.64 -6.36
C ILE A 40 9.94 -8.45 -5.59
N THR A 41 11.22 -8.14 -5.77
CA THR A 41 11.89 -7.04 -5.07
C THR A 41 11.28 -5.68 -5.44
N GLU A 42 10.99 -5.47 -6.71
CA GLU A 42 10.36 -4.24 -7.21
C GLU A 42 8.92 -4.09 -6.69
N ALA A 43 8.11 -5.14 -6.76
CA ALA A 43 6.75 -5.14 -6.22
C ALA A 43 6.76 -4.92 -4.70
N TYR A 44 7.72 -5.49 -3.98
CA TYR A 44 7.89 -5.31 -2.54
C TYR A 44 8.24 -3.86 -2.17
N ALA A 45 9.11 -3.21 -2.95
CA ALA A 45 9.44 -1.80 -2.75
C ALA A 45 8.19 -0.89 -2.91
N ILE A 46 7.35 -1.18 -3.92
CA ILE A 46 6.09 -0.46 -4.13
C ILE A 46 5.12 -0.69 -2.97
N PHE A 47 5.01 -1.95 -2.50
CA PHE A 47 4.17 -2.31 -1.36
C PHE A 47 4.59 -1.55 -0.10
N LEU A 48 5.89 -1.53 0.22
CA LEU A 48 6.39 -0.80 1.39
C LEU A 48 6.16 0.70 1.29
N ALA A 49 6.36 1.31 0.12
CA ALA A 49 6.10 2.72 -0.08
C ALA A 49 4.61 3.05 0.14
N ALA A 50 3.71 2.28 -0.46
CA ALA A 50 2.27 2.45 -0.29
C ALA A 50 1.84 2.25 1.18
N SER A 51 2.42 1.29 1.89
CA SER A 51 2.15 1.09 3.32
C SER A 51 2.56 2.29 4.16
N LYS A 52 3.71 2.91 3.87
CA LYS A 52 4.15 4.12 4.57
C LYS A 52 3.24 5.32 4.28
N ASP A 53 2.81 5.49 3.03
CA ASP A 53 1.87 6.55 2.64
C ASP A 53 0.52 6.42 3.37
N ILE A 54 0.03 5.18 3.51
CA ILE A 54 -1.18 4.88 4.28
C ILE A 54 -0.95 5.22 5.76
N GLN A 55 0.12 4.72 6.37
CA GLN A 55 0.42 4.98 7.78
C GLN A 55 0.57 6.48 8.08
N ALA A 56 1.18 7.26 7.19
CA ALA A 56 1.31 8.71 7.34
C ALA A 56 -0.03 9.46 7.17
N ALA A 57 -1.02 8.84 6.54
CA ALA A 57 -2.36 9.40 6.41
C ALA A 57 -3.15 9.29 7.72
N PHE A 58 -3.00 8.17 8.45
CA PHE A 58 -3.70 7.92 9.71
C PHE A 58 -2.92 8.49 10.91
N PRO A 59 -3.62 8.99 11.95
CA PRO A 59 -2.96 9.34 13.20
C PRO A 59 -2.36 8.08 13.85
N ALA A 60 -1.16 8.19 14.42
CA ALA A 60 -0.58 7.12 15.23
C ALA A 60 -1.53 6.84 16.40
N GLN A 61 -1.95 5.59 16.56
CA GLN A 61 -2.64 5.18 17.79
C GLN A 61 -1.66 5.31 18.97
N PRO A 62 -2.09 5.91 20.10
CA PRO A 62 -1.26 6.06 21.29
C PRO A 62 -0.85 4.71 21.91
#